data_AF-A0A918E0R6-F1
#
_entry.id   AF-A0A918E0R6-F1
#
_cell.length_a   1.000
_cell.length_b   1.000
_cell.length_c   1.000
_cell.angle_alpha   90.00
_cell.angle_beta   90.00
_cell.angle_gamma   90.00
#
_symmetry.space_group_name_H-M   'P 1'
#
loop_
_entity.id
_entity.type
_entity.pdbx_description
1 polymer ?
#
loop_
_entity_poly.entity_id
_entity_poly.type
_entity_poly.pdbx_seq_one_letter_code
_entity_poly.pdbx_strand_id
1 'polypeptide(L)'
;MPRVPPAVPLPCPCGGPAPAVSAVPRERFTGGIRRWDSLWEKQPFVRALTPSCGRKLDYMITEQEKEALRGWFAGRLPEGLFSELQDVTVDREEITVVGRTPEPDVGSDASEPARAAAVDGRISEFRERTREDRMHVAREAERRFGRKVSWGVECGDKRVLFTNVSAPVMTRLRQPERQVLDTLIAAGVARSRSEALAWCVRLVRRNADTWLDDLRESLEHVQKVRAEGPDAD
;
A
#
# COMPACT_ATOMS: atom_id res chain seq x y z
N MET A 1 19.69 -14.19 -47.35
CA MET A 1 19.57 -14.08 -45.88
C MET A 1 20.80 -14.72 -45.24
N PRO A 2 21.64 -13.98 -44.50
CA PRO A 2 22.81 -14.56 -43.85
C PRO A 2 22.41 -15.26 -42.55
N ARG A 3 22.87 -16.50 -42.36
CA ARG A 3 22.66 -17.29 -41.14
C ARG A 3 23.56 -16.76 -40.03
N VAL A 4 22.98 -16.43 -38.89
CA VAL A 4 23.69 -16.05 -37.65
C VAL A 4 24.36 -17.31 -37.07
N PRO A 5 25.69 -17.31 -36.80
CA PRO A 5 26.35 -18.43 -36.15
C PRO A 5 25.95 -18.52 -34.67
N PRO A 6 25.92 -19.73 -34.06
CA PRO A 6 25.56 -19.88 -32.65
C PRO A 6 26.60 -19.23 -31.74
N ALA A 7 26.12 -18.58 -30.68
CA ALA A 7 26.94 -17.94 -29.67
C ALA A 7 27.88 -18.95 -29.00
N VAL A 8 29.19 -18.73 -29.10
CA VAL A 8 30.20 -19.46 -28.35
C VAL A 8 30.24 -18.87 -26.94
N PRO A 9 29.96 -19.65 -25.87
CA PRO A 9 30.05 -19.13 -24.51
C PRO A 9 31.51 -18.85 -24.14
N LEU A 10 31.77 -17.63 -23.66
CA LEU A 10 33.06 -17.26 -23.08
C LEU A 10 33.26 -18.00 -21.74
N PRO A 11 34.46 -18.53 -21.46
CA PRO A 11 34.73 -19.20 -20.19
C PRO A 11 34.76 -18.21 -19.01
N CYS A 12 34.13 -18.59 -17.90
CA CYS A 12 34.20 -17.88 -16.62
C CYS A 12 35.65 -17.86 -16.09
N PRO A 13 36.18 -16.71 -15.62
CA PRO A 13 37.58 -16.58 -15.17
C PRO A 13 37.88 -17.23 -13.80
N CYS A 14 36.97 -18.02 -13.25
CA CYS A 14 37.12 -18.69 -11.97
C CYS A 14 36.62 -20.13 -12.12
N GLY A 15 37.53 -21.05 -12.44
CA GLY A 15 37.27 -22.49 -12.64
C GLY A 15 36.88 -23.25 -11.37
N GLY A 16 35.79 -22.83 -10.71
CA GLY A 16 35.15 -23.56 -9.62
C GLY A 16 33.67 -23.77 -9.91
N PRO A 17 33.05 -24.86 -9.41
CA PRO A 17 31.61 -25.07 -9.56
C PRO A 17 30.83 -23.94 -8.88
N ALA A 18 29.77 -23.47 -9.55
CA ALA A 18 28.84 -22.50 -8.97
C ALA A 18 28.30 -23.03 -7.63
N PRO A 19 28.30 -22.24 -6.54
CA PRO A 19 27.72 -22.70 -5.28
C PRO A 19 26.21 -22.93 -5.51
N ALA A 20 25.74 -24.11 -5.12
CA ALA A 20 24.32 -24.39 -5.05
C ALA A 20 23.67 -23.43 -4.05
N VAL A 21 23.01 -22.39 -4.56
CA VAL A 21 22.17 -21.51 -3.76
C VAL A 21 20.95 -22.33 -3.36
N SER A 22 21.02 -22.94 -2.17
CA SER A 22 19.85 -23.52 -1.55
C SER A 22 18.89 -22.38 -1.21
N ALA A 23 17.69 -22.42 -1.79
CA ALA A 23 16.63 -21.50 -1.46
C ALA A 23 16.32 -21.64 0.04
N VAL A 24 16.60 -20.60 0.82
CA VAL A 24 16.20 -20.56 2.23
C VAL A 24 14.67 -20.54 2.27
N PRO A 25 14.01 -21.50 2.94
CA PRO A 25 12.56 -21.50 3.05
C PRO A 25 12.05 -20.21 3.69
N ARG A 26 11.05 -19.59 3.07
CA ARG A 26 10.44 -18.31 3.44
C ARG A 26 9.95 -18.24 4.89
N GLU A 27 9.77 -19.39 5.53
CA GLU A 27 9.22 -19.57 6.88
C GLU A 27 10.25 -19.40 8.01
N ARG A 28 11.57 -19.41 7.74
CA ARG A 28 12.59 -19.32 8.80
C ARG A 28 12.89 -17.92 9.36
N PHE A 29 12.32 -16.86 8.79
CA PHE A 29 12.58 -15.48 9.25
C PHE A 29 11.67 -15.00 10.39
N THR A 30 10.77 -15.85 10.92
CA THR A 30 9.90 -15.52 12.06
C THR A 30 10.58 -15.71 13.43
N GLY A 31 11.68 -16.47 13.49
CA GLY A 31 12.32 -16.87 14.76
C GLY A 31 13.23 -15.84 15.44
N GLY A 32 13.53 -14.71 14.79
CA GLY A 32 14.52 -13.72 15.25
C GLY A 32 13.96 -12.38 15.71
N ILE A 33 12.63 -12.22 15.79
CA ILE A 33 12.00 -10.93 16.09
C ILE A 33 11.93 -10.62 17.60
N ARG A 34 12.29 -11.57 18.48
CA ARG A 34 12.27 -11.37 19.95
C ARG A 34 13.35 -10.42 20.51
N ARG A 35 14.26 -9.88 19.68
CA ARG A 35 15.29 -8.91 20.10
C ARG A 35 14.90 -7.44 19.81
N TRP A 36 13.80 -7.21 19.11
CA TRP A 36 13.40 -5.87 18.66
C TRP A 36 12.85 -4.99 19.79
N ASP A 37 12.08 -5.54 20.72
CA ASP A 37 11.53 -4.79 21.86
C ASP A 37 12.64 -4.04 22.63
N SER A 38 13.76 -4.73 22.86
CA SER A 38 14.91 -4.19 23.60
C SER A 38 15.72 -3.11 22.86
N LEU A 39 15.60 -3.01 21.53
CA LEU A 39 16.31 -2.02 20.71
C LEU A 39 15.51 -0.72 20.58
N TRP A 40 14.18 -0.78 20.67
CA TRP A 40 13.30 0.38 20.63
C TRP A 40 13.23 1.08 22.00
N GLU A 41 13.17 0.29 23.08
CA GLU A 41 13.10 0.78 24.46
C GLU A 41 14.37 1.55 24.91
N LYS A 42 15.47 1.42 24.15
CA LYS A 42 16.78 2.04 24.46
C LYS A 42 17.16 3.21 23.55
N GLN A 43 16.28 3.68 22.66
CA GLN A 43 16.54 4.90 21.89
C GLN A 43 15.97 6.11 22.63
N PRO A 44 16.80 7.04 23.15
CA PRO A 44 16.32 8.35 23.55
C PRO A 44 16.03 9.15 22.28
N PHE A 45 14.92 8.85 21.60
CA PHE A 45 14.50 9.54 20.38
C PHE A 45 13.54 10.70 20.71
N VAL A 46 13.97 11.57 21.61
CA VAL A 46 13.49 12.96 21.65
C VAL A 46 14.68 13.85 21.28
N ARG A 47 15.09 13.76 20.01
CA ARG A 47 15.95 14.79 19.43
C ARG A 47 15.05 15.64 18.55
N ALA A 48 14.82 16.86 19.04
CA ALA A 48 14.05 17.94 18.45
C ALA A 48 13.80 17.78 16.95
N LEU A 49 12.53 17.71 16.57
CA LEU A 49 12.06 18.15 15.27
C LEU A 49 12.47 19.62 15.13
N THR A 50 13.72 19.89 14.73
CA THR A 50 14.09 21.21 14.23
C THR A 50 13.16 21.48 13.05
N PRO A 51 12.38 22.57 13.07
CA PRO A 51 11.44 22.85 12.01
C PRO A 51 12.24 23.11 10.74
N SER A 52 12.24 22.12 9.86
CA SER A 52 12.63 22.29 8.46
C SER A 52 11.64 23.28 7.87
N CYS A 53 12.03 24.55 7.85
CA CYS A 53 11.37 25.62 7.12
C CYS A 53 11.01 25.16 5.70
N GLY A 54 9.71 25.19 5.36
CA GLY A 54 9.27 25.29 3.96
C GLY A 54 8.75 24.04 3.24
N ARG A 55 8.33 22.96 3.91
CA ARG A 55 7.35 22.04 3.30
C ARG A 55 6.14 21.96 4.21
N LYS A 56 5.11 22.74 3.86
CA LYS A 56 3.80 22.56 4.46
C LYS A 56 3.41 21.08 4.32
N LEU A 57 2.98 20.48 5.41
CA LEU A 57 2.37 19.14 5.44
C LEU A 57 0.95 19.22 4.83
N ASP A 58 0.80 19.83 3.66
CA ASP A 58 -0.49 20.01 2.95
C ASP A 58 -0.97 18.71 2.28
N TYR A 59 -0.57 17.54 2.81
CA TYR A 59 -0.85 16.24 2.20
C TYR A 59 -1.71 15.30 3.03
N MET A 60 -1.85 15.58 4.32
CA MET A 60 -2.90 14.98 5.11
C MET A 60 -4.11 15.89 4.98
N ILE A 61 -5.15 15.38 4.31
CA ILE A 61 -6.44 16.06 4.31
C ILE A 61 -6.97 16.09 5.74
N THR A 62 -7.63 17.18 6.10
CA THR A 62 -8.31 17.28 7.40
C THR A 62 -9.48 16.29 7.45
N GLU A 63 -9.92 15.90 8.65
CA GLU A 63 -11.13 15.06 8.78
C GLU A 63 -12.37 15.73 8.18
N GLN A 64 -12.46 17.07 8.22
CA GLN A 64 -13.55 17.80 7.58
C GLN A 64 -13.52 17.69 6.04
N GLU A 65 -12.34 17.77 5.42
CA GLU A 65 -12.20 17.56 3.98
C GLU A 65 -12.51 16.11 3.59
N LYS A 66 -12.14 15.15 4.46
CA LYS A 66 -12.43 13.73 4.27
C LYS A 66 -13.93 13.44 4.38
N GLU A 67 -14.63 14.05 5.32
CA GLU A 67 -16.09 14.00 5.44
C GLU A 67 -16.78 14.62 4.23
N ALA A 68 -16.34 15.80 3.79
CA ALA A 68 -16.88 16.44 2.59
C ALA A 68 -16.66 15.58 1.34
N LEU A 69 -15.50 14.94 1.22
CA LEU A 69 -15.19 14.01 0.14
C LEU A 69 -16.07 12.77 0.19
N ARG A 70 -16.21 12.14 1.37
CA ARG A 70 -17.14 11.03 1.60
C ARG A 70 -18.56 11.39 1.21
N GLY A 71 -19.04 12.57 1.63
CA GLY A 71 -20.37 13.07 1.28
C GLY A 71 -20.54 13.27 -0.22
N TRP A 72 -19.52 13.78 -0.91
CA TRP A 72 -19.55 13.92 -2.36
C TRP A 72 -19.66 12.56 -3.07
N PHE A 73 -18.87 11.56 -2.64
CA PHE A 73 -18.99 10.21 -3.22
C PHE A 73 -20.35 9.58 -2.90
N ALA A 74 -20.84 9.68 -1.66
CA ALA A 74 -22.14 9.15 -1.27
C ALA A 74 -23.27 9.74 -2.12
N GLY A 75 -23.23 11.04 -2.43
CA GLY A 75 -24.22 11.68 -3.29
C GLY A 75 -24.04 11.41 -4.79
N ARG A 76 -22.82 11.08 -5.23
CA ARG A 76 -22.50 10.91 -6.66
C ARG A 76 -22.53 9.46 -7.15
N LEU A 77 -22.31 8.49 -6.26
CA LEU A 77 -22.32 7.07 -6.62
C LEU A 77 -23.72 6.66 -7.11
N PRO A 78 -23.82 5.87 -8.20
CA PRO A 78 -25.10 5.34 -8.65
C PRO A 78 -25.78 4.49 -7.56
N GLU A 79 -27.11 4.56 -7.53
CA GLU A 79 -27.89 3.77 -6.59
C GLU A 79 -27.65 2.27 -6.80
N GLY A 80 -27.46 1.54 -5.70
CA GLY A 80 -27.18 0.10 -5.74
C GLY A 80 -25.79 -0.28 -6.26
N LEU A 81 -24.88 0.68 -6.49
CA LEU A 81 -23.49 0.37 -6.84
C LEU A 81 -22.78 -0.33 -5.67
N PHE A 82 -22.95 0.18 -4.45
CA PHE A 82 -22.51 -0.47 -3.22
C PHE A 82 -23.69 -0.57 -2.24
N SER A 83 -23.69 -1.58 -1.39
CA SER A 83 -24.62 -1.65 -0.26
C SER A 83 -24.30 -0.59 0.79
N GLU A 84 -23.01 -0.29 0.95
CA GLU A 84 -22.49 0.69 1.90
C GLU A 84 -21.16 1.24 1.40
N LEU A 85 -20.89 2.53 1.67
CA LEU A 85 -19.59 3.13 1.43
C LEU A 85 -18.69 2.88 2.65
N GLN A 86 -17.89 1.81 2.60
CA GLN A 86 -17.05 1.35 3.71
C GLN A 86 -15.93 2.34 4.05
N ASP A 87 -15.19 2.79 3.04
CA ASP A 87 -13.97 3.55 3.25
C ASP A 87 -13.65 4.49 2.08
N VAL A 88 -13.19 5.69 2.42
CA VAL A 88 -12.65 6.67 1.46
C VAL A 88 -11.36 7.18 2.07
N THR A 89 -10.25 6.78 1.48
CA THR A 89 -8.91 7.19 1.89
C THR A 89 -8.30 8.07 0.81
N VAL A 90 -7.51 9.05 1.24
CA VAL A 90 -6.83 9.97 0.33
C VAL A 90 -5.37 10.00 0.72
N ASP A 91 -4.52 9.75 -0.26
CA ASP A 91 -3.10 9.98 -0.14
C ASP A 91 -2.66 11.04 -1.16
N ARG A 92 -1.35 11.16 -1.34
CA ARG A 92 -0.78 12.18 -2.20
C ARG A 92 -1.08 11.99 -3.68
N GLU A 93 -1.31 10.76 -4.12
CA GLU A 93 -1.37 10.35 -5.51
C GLU A 93 -2.77 9.87 -5.91
N GLU A 94 -3.54 9.31 -4.98
CA GLU A 94 -4.84 8.73 -5.23
C GLU A 94 -5.86 8.95 -4.11
N ILE A 95 -7.13 8.86 -4.50
CA ILE A 95 -8.28 8.67 -3.64
C ILE A 95 -8.70 7.22 -3.81
N THR A 96 -8.69 6.44 -2.74
CA THR A 96 -9.16 5.06 -2.74
C THR A 96 -10.56 4.98 -2.13
N VAL A 97 -11.52 4.54 -2.93
CA VAL A 97 -12.92 4.37 -2.55
C VAL A 97 -13.23 2.87 -2.46
N VAL A 98 -13.66 2.42 -1.30
CA VAL A 98 -14.07 1.04 -1.04
C VAL A 98 -15.50 1.01 -0.56
N GLY A 99 -16.32 0.21 -1.23
CA GLY A 99 -17.68 -0.06 -0.79
C GLY A 99 -17.93 -1.55 -0.57
N ARG A 100 -19.02 -1.85 0.14
CA ARG A 100 -19.43 -3.21 0.48
C ARG A 100 -20.35 -3.76 -0.60
N THR A 101 -20.16 -5.04 -0.95
CA THR A 101 -21.06 -5.80 -1.82
C THR A 101 -21.62 -7.01 -1.06
N PRO A 102 -22.88 -7.42 -1.30
CA PRO A 102 -23.46 -8.56 -0.63
C PRO A 102 -22.68 -9.84 -0.90
N GLU A 103 -22.52 -10.66 0.14
CA GLU A 103 -21.95 -12.00 0.01
C GLU A 103 -22.83 -12.89 -0.88
N PRO A 104 -22.22 -13.81 -1.66
CA PRO A 104 -22.96 -14.81 -2.40
C PRO A 104 -23.56 -15.85 -1.43
N ASP A 105 -24.85 -16.12 -1.55
CA ASP A 105 -25.49 -17.22 -0.84
C ASP A 105 -25.11 -18.55 -1.51
N VAL A 106 -24.33 -19.35 -0.79
CA VAL A 106 -23.89 -20.69 -1.20
C VAL A 106 -24.48 -21.78 -0.32
N GLY A 107 -25.44 -21.46 0.56
CA GLY A 107 -26.02 -22.38 1.53
C GLY A 107 -25.09 -22.68 2.72
N SER A 108 -25.67 -23.17 3.83
CA SER A 108 -24.94 -23.49 5.06
C SER A 108 -23.96 -24.65 4.91
N ASP A 109 -24.23 -25.56 3.98
CA ASP A 109 -23.49 -26.82 3.84
C ASP A 109 -22.27 -26.71 2.92
N ALA A 110 -22.04 -25.53 2.32
CA ALA A 110 -20.88 -25.28 1.48
C ALA A 110 -19.58 -25.30 2.29
N SER A 111 -18.59 -26.03 1.76
CA SER A 111 -17.24 -26.07 2.30
C SER A 111 -16.55 -24.70 2.20
N GLU A 112 -15.55 -24.44 3.05
CA GLU A 112 -14.78 -23.19 3.02
C GLU A 112 -14.17 -22.86 1.65
N PRO A 113 -13.57 -23.82 0.90
CA PRO A 113 -13.07 -23.54 -0.45
C PRO A 113 -14.18 -23.10 -1.42
N ALA A 114 -15.38 -23.68 -1.30
CA ALA A 114 -16.52 -23.30 -2.14
C ALA A 114 -17.01 -21.88 -1.81
N ARG A 115 -17.08 -21.52 -0.52
CA ARG A 115 -17.40 -20.15 -0.08
C ARG A 115 -16.38 -19.14 -0.60
N ALA A 116 -15.09 -19.42 -0.44
CA ALA A 116 -14.02 -18.55 -0.92
C ALA A 116 -14.07 -18.34 -2.44
N ALA A 117 -14.28 -19.41 -3.21
CA ALA A 117 -14.43 -19.34 -4.66
C ALA A 117 -15.67 -18.54 -5.09
N ALA A 118 -16.79 -18.67 -4.36
CA ALA A 118 -17.99 -17.90 -4.64
C ALA A 118 -17.78 -16.41 -4.38
N VAL A 119 -17.10 -16.05 -3.28
CA VAL A 119 -16.72 -14.65 -2.99
C VAL A 119 -15.85 -14.09 -4.11
N ASP A 120 -14.87 -14.86 -4.60
CA ASP A 120 -14.03 -14.45 -5.73
C ASP A 120 -14.82 -14.24 -7.02
N GLY A 121 -15.76 -15.16 -7.31
CA GLY A 121 -16.70 -15.02 -8.43
C GLY A 121 -17.55 -13.75 -8.31
N ARG A 122 -18.10 -13.47 -7.12
CA ARG A 122 -18.90 -12.27 -6.84
C ARG A 122 -18.09 -10.99 -7.02
N ILE A 123 -16.85 -10.95 -6.52
CA ILE A 123 -15.95 -9.79 -6.67
C ILE A 123 -15.61 -9.56 -8.15
N SER A 124 -15.32 -10.63 -8.90
CA SER A 124 -15.00 -10.53 -10.32
C SER A 124 -16.19 -10.05 -11.16
N GLU A 125 -17.38 -10.60 -10.94
CA GLU A 125 -18.62 -10.16 -11.59
C GLU A 125 -18.88 -8.68 -11.28
N PHE A 126 -18.81 -8.32 -9.99
CA PHE A 126 -19.01 -6.95 -9.54
C PHE A 126 -18.05 -5.98 -10.23
N ARG A 127 -16.77 -6.35 -10.32
CA ARG A 127 -15.73 -5.54 -10.97
C ARG A 127 -16.09 -5.22 -12.41
N GLU A 128 -16.54 -6.20 -13.19
CA GLU A 128 -16.85 -6.00 -14.59
C GLU A 128 -18.17 -5.26 -14.79
N ARG A 129 -19.24 -5.65 -14.08
CA ARG A 129 -20.57 -5.02 -14.19
C ARG A 129 -20.54 -3.53 -13.86
N THR A 130 -19.81 -3.14 -12.81
CA THR A 130 -19.78 -1.75 -12.32
C THR A 130 -18.69 -0.89 -12.96
N ARG A 131 -17.96 -1.42 -13.95
CA ARG A 131 -16.77 -0.76 -14.50
C ARG A 131 -17.08 0.61 -15.08
N GLU A 132 -18.10 0.72 -15.94
CA GLU A 132 -18.41 1.98 -16.63
C GLU A 132 -18.85 3.08 -15.65
N ASP A 133 -19.76 2.74 -14.74
CA ASP A 133 -20.24 3.62 -13.69
C ASP A 133 -19.11 4.15 -12.81
N ARG A 134 -18.23 3.26 -12.34
CA ARG A 134 -17.06 3.63 -11.54
C ARG A 134 -16.10 4.53 -12.32
N MET A 135 -15.88 4.25 -13.61
CA MET A 135 -15.05 5.09 -14.46
C MET A 135 -15.68 6.47 -14.70
N HIS A 136 -17.01 6.56 -14.79
CA HIS A 136 -17.71 7.84 -14.94
C HIS A 136 -17.51 8.72 -13.70
N VAL A 137 -17.79 8.18 -12.51
CA VAL A 137 -17.60 8.89 -11.23
C VAL A 137 -16.13 9.24 -11.02
N ALA A 138 -15.20 8.33 -11.34
CA ALA A 138 -13.76 8.57 -11.22
C ALA A 138 -13.32 9.77 -12.06
N ARG A 139 -13.78 9.90 -13.31
CA ARG A 139 -13.40 11.03 -14.18
C ARG A 139 -13.92 12.37 -13.64
N GLU A 140 -15.10 12.39 -13.04
CA GLU A 140 -15.63 13.59 -12.39
C GLU A 140 -14.84 13.98 -11.14
N ALA A 141 -14.57 13.00 -10.29
CA ALA A 141 -13.74 13.17 -9.10
C ALA A 141 -12.33 13.64 -9.46
N GLU A 142 -11.71 13.03 -10.48
CA GLU A 142 -10.40 13.43 -10.99
C GLU A 142 -10.37 14.90 -11.43
N ARG A 143 -11.42 15.38 -12.13
CA ARG A 143 -11.54 16.80 -12.52
C ARG A 143 -11.74 17.73 -11.32
N ARG A 144 -12.48 17.28 -10.32
CA ARG A 144 -12.83 18.10 -9.15
C ARG A 144 -11.70 18.18 -8.12
N PHE A 145 -11.07 17.05 -7.82
CA PHE A 145 -10.11 16.90 -6.72
C PHE A 145 -8.65 16.80 -7.19
N GLY A 146 -8.42 16.67 -8.50
CA GLY A 146 -7.07 16.64 -9.07
C GLY A 146 -6.23 15.40 -8.71
N ARG A 147 -6.88 14.32 -8.25
CA ARG A 147 -6.25 13.06 -7.82
C ARG A 147 -6.87 11.89 -8.56
N LYS A 148 -6.07 10.84 -8.82
CA LYS A 148 -6.58 9.60 -9.41
C LYS A 148 -7.54 8.91 -8.46
N VAL A 149 -8.56 8.25 -9.00
CA VAL A 149 -9.51 7.48 -8.19
C VAL A 149 -9.31 5.99 -8.40
N SER A 150 -9.05 5.32 -7.30
CA SER A 150 -8.89 3.87 -7.20
C SER A 150 -10.09 3.29 -6.49
N TRP A 151 -10.48 2.09 -6.91
CA TRP A 151 -11.70 1.45 -6.45
C TRP A 151 -11.39 0.14 -5.77
N GLY A 152 -12.12 -0.17 -4.72
CA GLY A 152 -12.13 -1.48 -4.09
C GLY A 152 -13.52 -1.92 -3.69
N VAL A 153 -13.62 -3.20 -3.36
CA VAL A 153 -14.84 -3.80 -2.84
C VAL A 153 -14.52 -4.69 -1.64
N GLU A 154 -15.43 -4.70 -0.68
CA GLU A 154 -15.44 -5.63 0.44
C GLU A 154 -16.62 -6.59 0.29
N CYS A 155 -16.34 -7.90 0.31
CA CYS A 155 -17.34 -8.96 0.24
C CYS A 155 -17.05 -9.96 1.37
N GLY A 156 -17.90 -9.95 2.40
CA GLY A 156 -17.60 -10.59 3.68
C GLY A 156 -16.29 -10.07 4.26
N ASP A 157 -15.41 -10.96 4.68
CA ASP A 157 -14.11 -10.60 5.25
C ASP A 157 -13.04 -10.28 4.20
N LYS A 158 -13.39 -10.35 2.90
CA LYS A 158 -12.44 -10.16 1.80
C LYS A 158 -12.55 -8.76 1.21
N ARG A 159 -11.52 -7.94 1.45
CA ARG A 159 -11.31 -6.65 0.78
C ARG A 159 -10.36 -6.79 -0.40
N VAL A 160 -10.79 -6.34 -1.58
CA VAL A 160 -10.00 -6.36 -2.81
C VAL A 160 -9.99 -4.96 -3.43
N LEU A 161 -8.79 -4.42 -3.64
CA LEU A 161 -8.60 -3.25 -4.49
C LEU A 161 -8.48 -3.70 -5.95
N PHE A 162 -9.07 -2.94 -6.86
CA PHE A 162 -8.94 -3.14 -8.30
C PHE A 162 -7.64 -2.48 -8.78
N THR A 163 -7.68 -1.82 -9.95
CA THR A 163 -6.55 -1.04 -10.43
C THR A 163 -6.33 0.15 -9.50
N ASN A 164 -5.19 0.15 -8.80
CA ASN A 164 -4.73 1.25 -7.96
C ASN A 164 -3.38 1.80 -8.44
N VAL A 165 -3.03 3.00 -7.98
CA VAL A 165 -1.82 3.69 -8.38
C VAL A 165 -0.60 3.04 -7.73
N SER A 166 0.39 2.72 -8.55
CA SER A 166 1.73 2.35 -8.09
C SER A 166 2.68 3.50 -8.41
N ALA A 167 2.82 4.45 -7.50
CA ALA A 167 3.70 5.60 -7.68
C ALA A 167 5.14 5.29 -7.26
N PRO A 168 6.16 5.64 -8.08
CA PRO A 168 7.55 5.44 -7.71
C PRO A 168 7.99 6.45 -6.64
N VAL A 169 8.71 5.96 -5.62
CA VAL A 169 9.33 6.82 -4.60
C VAL A 169 10.83 6.92 -4.87
N MET A 170 11.29 8.11 -5.26
CA MET A 170 12.71 8.37 -5.51
C MET A 170 13.40 8.79 -4.19
N THR A 171 14.33 7.97 -3.71
CA THR A 171 15.13 8.27 -2.51
C THR A 171 16.63 8.26 -2.80
N ARG A 172 17.38 9.15 -2.15
CA ARG A 172 18.85 9.18 -2.21
C ARG A 172 19.41 8.42 -1.02
N LEU A 173 19.92 7.22 -1.28
CA LEU A 173 20.51 6.37 -0.25
C LEU A 173 22.04 6.49 -0.22
N ARG A 174 22.58 6.63 0.99
CA ARG A 174 24.01 6.56 1.31
C ARG A 174 24.48 5.11 1.28
N GLN A 175 25.80 4.92 1.27
CA GLN A 175 26.40 3.59 1.15
C GLN A 175 25.92 2.58 2.21
N PRO A 176 25.79 2.92 3.51
CA PRO A 176 25.33 1.96 4.50
C PRO A 176 23.91 1.45 4.23
N GLU A 177 23.00 2.34 3.83
CA GLU A 177 21.63 1.98 3.46
C GLU A 177 21.61 1.07 2.23
N ARG A 178 22.47 1.34 1.23
CA ARG A 178 22.59 0.49 0.03
C ARG A 178 23.12 -0.91 0.37
N GLN A 179 24.04 -1.04 1.33
CA GLN A 179 24.55 -2.34 1.79
C GLN A 179 23.45 -3.21 2.43
N VAL A 180 22.52 -2.59 3.18
CA VAL A 180 21.36 -3.29 3.73
C VAL A 180 20.50 -3.87 2.60
N LEU A 181 20.20 -3.07 1.58
CA LEU A 181 19.41 -3.53 0.44
C LEU A 181 20.11 -4.64 -0.34
N ASP A 182 21.41 -4.52 -0.56
CA ASP A 182 22.21 -5.53 -1.26
C ASP A 182 22.24 -6.86 -0.47
N THR A 183 22.25 -6.78 0.85
CA THR A 183 22.15 -7.97 1.73
C THR A 183 20.80 -8.66 1.58
N LEU A 184 19.69 -7.90 1.53
CA LEU A 184 18.35 -8.47 1.31
C LEU A 184 18.24 -9.17 -0.04
N ILE A 185 18.87 -8.62 -1.07
CA ILE A 185 18.92 -9.24 -2.40
C ILE A 185 19.75 -10.51 -2.36
N ALA A 186 20.96 -10.47 -1.78
CA ALA A 186 21.84 -11.62 -1.65
C ALA A 186 21.20 -12.77 -0.84
N ALA A 187 20.37 -12.44 0.16
CA ALA A 187 19.61 -13.40 0.94
C ALA A 187 18.37 -13.97 0.21
N GLY A 188 18.08 -13.52 -1.02
CA GLY A 188 16.93 -13.97 -1.81
C GLY A 188 15.58 -13.41 -1.34
N VAL A 189 15.57 -12.39 -0.46
CA VAL A 189 14.34 -11.75 0.03
C VAL A 189 13.69 -10.90 -1.06
N ALA A 190 14.50 -10.33 -1.96
CA ALA A 190 14.07 -9.47 -3.06
C ALA A 190 14.92 -9.69 -4.31
N ARG A 191 14.35 -9.41 -5.49
CA ARG A 191 15.04 -9.53 -6.79
C ARG A 191 15.66 -8.21 -7.26
N SER A 192 15.34 -7.11 -6.59
CA SER A 192 15.84 -5.77 -6.91
C SER A 192 15.90 -4.88 -5.66
N ARG A 193 16.66 -3.78 -5.73
CA ARG A 193 16.75 -2.81 -4.63
C ARG A 193 15.40 -2.14 -4.33
N SER A 194 14.60 -1.87 -5.37
CA SER A 194 13.25 -1.31 -5.20
C SER A 194 12.30 -2.30 -4.51
N GLU A 195 12.37 -3.58 -4.85
CA GLU A 195 11.59 -4.63 -4.17
C GLU A 195 12.05 -4.80 -2.72
N ALA A 196 13.36 -4.70 -2.45
CA ALA A 196 13.91 -4.72 -1.10
C ALA A 196 13.41 -3.53 -0.25
N LEU A 197 13.37 -2.32 -0.83
CA LEU A 197 12.77 -1.15 -0.15
C LEU A 197 11.29 -1.36 0.14
N ALA A 198 10.52 -1.85 -0.82
CA ALA A 198 9.10 -2.18 -0.62
C ALA A 198 8.91 -3.25 0.46
N TRP A 199 9.87 -4.18 0.60
CA TRP A 199 9.88 -5.15 1.69
C TRP A 199 10.13 -4.48 3.05
N CYS A 200 11.11 -3.57 3.16
CA CYS A 200 11.36 -2.81 4.38
C CYS A 200 10.14 -2.01 4.84
N VAL A 201 9.43 -1.33 3.91
CA VAL A 201 8.20 -0.58 4.24
C VAL A 201 7.10 -1.51 4.78
N ARG A 202 6.90 -2.67 4.15
CA ARG A 202 5.92 -3.67 4.63
C ARG A 202 6.30 -4.24 5.99
N LEU A 203 7.60 -4.41 6.26
CA LEU A 203 8.09 -4.86 7.56
C LEU A 203 7.79 -3.83 8.65
N VAL A 204 8.07 -2.55 8.39
CA VAL A 204 7.79 -1.47 9.34
C VAL A 204 6.29 -1.37 9.62
N ARG A 205 5.45 -1.38 8.58
CA ARG A 205 3.99 -1.35 8.75
C ARG A 205 3.50 -2.48 9.66
N ARG A 206 3.96 -3.72 9.44
CA ARG A 206 3.52 -4.88 10.23
C ARG A 206 3.90 -4.77 11.71
N ASN A 207 5.09 -4.23 11.99
CA ASN A 207 5.65 -4.25 13.34
C ASN A 207 5.36 -2.98 14.15
N ALA A 208 4.94 -1.89 13.49
CA ALA A 208 4.74 -0.59 14.11
C ALA A 208 3.42 0.06 13.69
N ASP A 209 2.41 -0.73 13.29
CA ASP A 209 1.14 -0.18 12.79
C ASP A 209 0.47 0.69 13.86
N THR A 210 0.37 0.19 15.09
CA THR A 210 -0.21 0.94 16.22
C THR A 210 0.51 2.27 16.45
N TRP A 211 1.84 2.27 16.46
CA TRP A 211 2.61 3.51 16.61
C TRP A 211 2.43 4.47 15.42
N LEU A 212 2.30 3.95 14.20
CA LEU A 212 2.01 4.76 13.02
C LEU A 212 0.60 5.37 13.09
N ASP A 213 -0.36 4.65 13.66
CA ASP A 213 -1.72 5.15 13.89
C ASP A 213 -1.73 6.27 14.94
N ASP A 214 -1.07 6.06 16.08
CA ASP A 214 -0.93 7.10 17.12
C ASP A 214 -0.25 8.37 16.57
N LEU A 215 0.75 8.20 15.69
CA LEU A 215 1.43 9.32 15.03
C LEU A 215 0.51 10.08 14.08
N ARG A 216 -0.35 9.38 13.33
CA ARG A 216 -1.33 10.02 12.43
C ARG A 216 -2.35 10.82 13.24
N GLU A 217 -2.92 10.24 14.29
CA GLU A 217 -3.87 10.91 15.19
C GLU A 217 -3.24 12.17 15.82
N SER A 218 -1.99 12.06 16.30
CA SER A 218 -1.27 13.20 16.86
C SER A 218 -1.06 14.33 15.83
N LEU A 219 -0.77 13.98 14.57
CA LEU A 219 -0.59 14.97 13.50
C LEU A 219 -1.90 15.66 13.10
N GLU A 220 -3.03 14.97 13.15
CA GLU A 220 -4.36 15.57 12.95
C GLU A 220 -4.64 16.65 14.01
N HIS A 221 -4.32 16.37 15.28
CA HIS A 221 -4.45 17.37 16.34
C HIS A 221 -3.61 18.63 16.08
N VAL A 222 -2.35 18.45 15.65
CA VAL A 222 -1.47 19.58 15.29
C VAL A 222 -2.04 20.40 14.13
N GLN A 223 -2.66 19.76 13.14
CA GLN A 223 -3.30 20.48 12.03
C GLN A 223 -4.48 21.30 12.48
N LYS A 224 -5.32 20.77 13.37
CA LYS A 224 -6.45 21.51 13.94
C LYS A 224 -5.97 22.79 14.64
N VAL A 225 -4.94 22.67 15.48
CA VAL A 225 -4.34 23.83 16.17
C VAL A 225 -3.74 24.85 15.18
N ARG A 226 -3.15 24.40 14.07
CA ARG A 226 -2.67 25.30 13.01
C ARG A 226 -3.80 26.04 12.29
N ALA A 227 -4.94 25.38 12.06
CA ALA A 227 -6.09 26.00 11.43
C ALA A 227 -6.77 27.04 12.33
N GLU A 228 -6.72 26.84 13.65
CA GLU A 228 -7.22 27.77 14.68
C GLU A 228 -6.18 28.85 15.08
N GLY A 229 -5.01 28.87 14.42
CA GLY A 229 -3.90 29.75 14.75
C GLY A 229 -4.16 31.23 14.39
N PRO A 230 -3.38 32.15 14.98
CA PRO A 230 -3.60 33.60 14.88
C PRO A 230 -3.39 34.21 13.47
N ASP A 231 -3.00 33.41 12.48
CA ASP A 231 -2.95 33.81 11.06
C ASP A 231 -4.28 33.54 10.31
N ALA A 232 -5.33 33.11 11.03
CA ALA A 232 -6.66 32.83 10.48
C ALA A 232 -7.59 34.07 10.38
N ASP A 233 -7.11 35.26 10.74
CA ASP A 233 -7.77 36.56 10.55
C ASP A 233 -7.05 37.43 9.49
#